data_AF-A0A1R2C9S1-F1
#
_entry.id   AF-A0A1R2C9S1-F1
#
_cell.length_a   1.000
_cell.length_b   1.000
_cell.length_c   1.000
_cell.angle_alpha   90.00
_cell.angle_beta   90.00
_cell.angle_gamma   90.00
#
_symmetry.space_group_name_H-M   'P 1'
#
loop_
_entity.id
_entity.type
_entity.pdbx_description
1 polymer ?
#
loop_
_entity_poly.entity_id
_entity_poly.type
_entity_poly.pdbx_seq_one_letter_code
_entity_poly.pdbx_strand_id
1 'polypeptide(L)'
;MLFLLILSFSLACTLLDGQDPINPKPSLTKCYRFNTSSCCVSAHDASIQDTYSSLLSSQCQREYDYLEDYFCFGCNPIQGDFTDEENKIIRICESYAKRFWNDDLLMPTKNFDNCGITTFWREEQITIVPSSEWANAYQFFWEVKPPFFEDYSIYIVNSESDETCYNIGSVLLIASLILTI
;
A
#
# COMPACT_ATOMS: atom_id res chain seq x y z
N MET A 1 3.07 17.40 38.75
CA MET A 1 2.63 16.31 37.85
C MET A 1 2.57 16.86 36.45
N LEU A 2 3.64 16.64 35.68
CA LEU A 2 3.71 17.04 34.27
C LEU A 2 3.23 15.83 33.46
N PHE A 3 2.04 15.93 32.87
CA PHE A 3 1.55 14.93 31.92
C PHE A 3 2.43 15.05 30.66
N LEU A 4 3.34 14.09 30.47
CA LEU A 4 3.95 13.86 29.16
C LEU A 4 2.87 13.27 28.26
N LEU A 5 2.29 14.11 27.41
CA LEU A 5 1.60 13.67 26.21
C LEU A 5 2.68 13.06 25.30
N ILE A 6 2.73 11.73 25.25
CA ILE A 6 3.47 11.02 24.20
C ILE A 6 2.64 11.21 22.93
N LEU A 7 2.90 12.31 22.21
CA LEU A 7 2.50 12.44 20.82
C LEU A 7 3.26 11.35 20.06
N SER A 8 2.56 10.30 19.65
CA SER A 8 3.02 9.43 18.58
C SER A 8 3.29 10.33 17.38
N PHE A 9 4.56 10.53 17.05
CA PHE A 9 4.95 11.25 15.85
C PHE A 9 4.78 10.29 14.69
N SER A 10 3.70 10.41 13.95
CA SER A 10 3.64 9.90 12.59
C SER A 10 4.71 10.63 11.77
N LEU A 11 5.66 9.89 11.20
CA LEU A 11 6.62 10.45 10.26
C LEU A 11 5.90 10.68 8.92
N ALA A 12 6.17 11.82 8.27
CA ALA A 12 5.49 12.19 7.02
C ALA A 12 5.72 11.13 5.92
N CYS A 13 6.99 10.83 5.60
CA CYS A 13 7.36 9.82 4.61
C CYS A 13 8.47 8.90 5.13
N THR A 14 8.16 7.62 5.32
CA THR A 14 9.13 6.60 5.77
C THR A 14 10.28 6.43 4.77
N LEU A 15 10.01 6.44 3.45
CA LEU A 15 11.06 6.24 2.44
C LEU A 15 11.93 7.49 2.20
N LEU A 16 11.59 8.62 2.80
CA LEU A 16 12.38 9.86 2.76
C LEU A 16 12.94 10.22 4.14
N ASP A 17 13.11 9.22 5.01
CA ASP A 17 13.64 9.41 6.36
C ASP A 17 12.84 10.44 7.19
N GLY A 18 11.52 10.43 7.05
CA GLY A 18 10.61 11.33 7.75
C GLY A 18 10.41 12.70 7.12
N GLN A 19 11.04 12.99 6.00
CA GLN A 19 10.86 14.26 5.29
C GLN A 19 9.46 14.36 4.67
N ASP A 20 9.06 15.59 4.37
CA ASP A 20 7.79 15.86 3.70
C ASP A 20 7.77 15.27 2.27
N PRO A 21 6.58 14.95 1.74
CA PRO A 21 6.42 14.54 0.35
C PRO A 21 7.00 15.56 -0.61
N ILE A 22 7.66 15.07 -1.66
CA ILE A 22 8.32 15.90 -2.67
C ILE A 22 7.62 15.77 -4.03
N ASN A 23 7.83 16.75 -4.90
CA ASN A 23 7.56 16.57 -6.33
C ASN A 23 8.74 15.80 -6.94
N PRO A 24 8.57 14.53 -7.34
CA PRO A 24 9.67 13.67 -7.75
C PRO A 24 10.32 14.13 -9.06
N LYS A 25 11.65 14.14 -9.08
CA LYS A 25 12.45 14.47 -10.26
C LYS A 25 13.58 13.44 -10.44
N PRO A 26 13.60 12.66 -11.54
CA PRO A 26 12.58 12.60 -12.60
C PRO A 26 11.22 12.08 -12.11
N SER A 27 10.19 12.25 -12.94
CA SER A 27 8.84 11.75 -12.64
C SER A 27 8.81 10.22 -12.49
N LEU A 28 7.94 9.75 -11.60
CA LEU A 28 7.65 8.34 -11.37
C LEU A 28 6.90 7.76 -12.57
N THR A 29 7.25 6.52 -12.93
CA THR A 29 6.66 5.79 -14.05
C THR A 29 5.64 4.76 -13.55
N LYS A 30 5.94 3.99 -12.50
CA LYS A 30 5.03 2.96 -11.99
C LYS A 30 3.96 3.57 -11.07
N CYS A 31 4.39 4.34 -10.08
CA CYS A 31 3.55 5.04 -9.12
C CYS A 31 3.23 6.48 -9.60
N TYR A 32 3.01 6.63 -10.91
CA TYR A 32 2.85 7.93 -11.59
C TYR A 32 1.70 8.79 -11.03
N ARG A 33 0.73 8.17 -10.35
CA ARG A 33 -0.39 8.84 -9.69
C ARG A 33 0.08 9.85 -8.62
N PHE A 34 1.30 9.70 -8.11
CA PHE A 34 1.90 10.56 -7.08
C PHE A 34 2.91 11.57 -7.65
N ASN A 35 2.93 11.82 -8.96
CA ASN A 35 3.89 12.76 -9.58
C ASN A 35 3.73 14.23 -9.16
N THR A 36 2.61 14.61 -8.56
CA THR A 36 2.42 15.97 -8.03
C THR A 36 2.99 16.13 -6.61
N SER A 37 3.04 15.05 -5.84
CA SER A 37 3.53 14.97 -4.47
C SER A 37 3.67 13.49 -4.07
N SER A 38 4.86 13.06 -3.63
CA SER A 38 5.16 11.67 -3.33
C SER A 38 6.12 11.50 -2.16
N CYS A 39 5.91 10.42 -1.40
CA CYS A 39 6.84 9.91 -0.39
C CYS A 39 7.95 9.03 -0.97
N CYS A 40 8.17 9.00 -2.28
CA CYS A 40 9.24 8.22 -2.88
C CYS A 40 9.97 8.98 -4.01
N VAL A 41 11.19 8.54 -4.29
CA VAL A 41 12.00 9.02 -5.42
C VAL A 41 11.91 8.04 -6.60
N SER A 42 12.39 8.46 -7.76
CA SER A 42 12.38 7.61 -8.98
C SER A 42 13.12 6.28 -8.82
N ALA A 43 14.13 6.21 -7.94
CA ALA A 43 14.83 4.96 -7.66
C ALA A 43 13.94 3.95 -6.92
N HIS A 44 13.15 4.40 -5.93
CA HIS A 44 12.17 3.55 -5.25
C HIS A 44 11.07 3.09 -6.20
N ASP A 45 10.58 4.00 -7.05
CA ASP A 45 9.59 3.67 -8.08
C ASP A 45 10.07 2.60 -9.06
N ALA A 46 11.33 2.67 -9.50
CA ALA A 46 11.93 1.64 -10.34
C ALA A 46 11.99 0.28 -9.62
N SER A 47 12.38 0.24 -8.34
CA SER A 47 12.36 -0.99 -7.56
C SER A 47 10.94 -1.54 -7.35
N ILE A 48 9.95 -0.68 -7.10
CA ILE A 48 8.53 -1.08 -7.04
C ILE A 48 8.09 -1.67 -8.37
N GLN A 49 8.48 -1.06 -9.49
CA GLN A 49 8.18 -1.56 -10.83
C GLN A 49 8.77 -2.95 -11.07
N ASP A 50 10.03 -3.17 -10.69
CA ASP A 50 10.70 -4.46 -10.84
C ASP A 50 10.01 -5.53 -9.98
N THR A 51 9.70 -5.22 -8.72
CA THR A 51 8.98 -6.14 -7.83
C THR A 51 7.59 -6.46 -8.37
N TYR A 52 6.82 -5.46 -8.79
CA TYR A 52 5.50 -5.66 -9.39
C TYR A 52 5.57 -6.48 -10.69
N SER A 53 6.62 -6.26 -11.49
CA SER A 53 6.83 -7.00 -12.74
C SER A 53 7.28 -8.44 -12.51
N SER A 54 7.93 -8.73 -11.38
CA SER A 54 8.22 -10.09 -10.95
C SER A 54 6.97 -10.83 -10.46
N LEU A 55 6.01 -10.10 -9.86
CA LEU A 55 4.76 -10.64 -9.34
C LEU A 55 3.81 -11.11 -10.44
N LEU A 56 3.63 -10.28 -11.48
CA LEU A 56 2.63 -10.46 -12.54
C LEU A 56 3.23 -10.36 -13.94
N SER A 57 2.74 -11.20 -14.85
CA SER A 57 3.04 -11.08 -16.27
C SER A 57 2.63 -9.71 -16.82
N SER A 58 3.34 -9.23 -17.84
CA SER A 58 3.11 -7.89 -18.43
C SER A 58 1.66 -7.63 -18.87
N GLN A 59 0.94 -8.67 -19.27
CA GLN A 59 -0.47 -8.61 -19.66
C GLN A 59 -1.38 -8.35 -18.45
N CYS A 60 -1.07 -8.98 -17.33
CA CYS A 60 -1.85 -8.92 -16.10
C CYS A 60 -1.61 -7.66 -15.27
N GLN A 61 -0.46 -7.00 -15.46
CA GLN A 61 -0.09 -5.80 -14.71
C GLN A 61 -1.07 -4.63 -14.87
N ARG A 62 -1.91 -4.63 -15.91
CA ARG A 62 -2.88 -3.56 -16.20
C ARG A 62 -4.29 -3.87 -15.69
N GLU A 63 -4.50 -5.06 -15.13
CA GLU A 63 -5.84 -5.53 -14.73
C GLU A 63 -6.14 -5.24 -13.25
N TYR A 64 -5.12 -4.89 -12.46
CA TYR A 64 -5.21 -4.88 -10.99
C TYR A 64 -4.78 -3.55 -10.37
N ASP A 65 -5.60 -2.51 -10.57
CA ASP A 65 -5.38 -1.16 -10.03
C ASP A 65 -5.18 -1.13 -8.51
N TYR A 66 -5.96 -1.89 -7.73
CA TYR A 66 -5.82 -1.95 -6.27
C TYR A 66 -4.52 -2.63 -5.83
N LEU A 67 -4.01 -3.57 -6.62
CA LEU A 67 -2.72 -4.21 -6.34
C LEU A 67 -1.56 -3.29 -6.70
N GLU A 68 -1.66 -2.56 -7.80
CA GLU A 68 -0.70 -1.51 -8.13
C GLU A 68 -0.68 -0.42 -7.04
N ASP A 69 -1.84 0.06 -6.61
CA ASP A 69 -1.97 1.06 -5.54
C ASP A 69 -1.35 0.56 -4.22
N TYR A 70 -1.61 -0.70 -3.86
CA TYR A 70 -1.00 -1.34 -2.70
C TYR A 70 0.53 -1.37 -2.77
N PHE A 71 1.09 -1.72 -3.93
CA PHE A 71 2.55 -1.75 -4.13
C PHE A 71 3.14 -0.34 -4.16
N CYS A 72 2.36 0.65 -4.56
CA CYS A 72 2.73 2.05 -4.56
C CYS A 72 2.45 2.76 -3.23
N PHE A 73 2.02 2.05 -2.17
CA PHE A 73 1.75 2.64 -0.85
C PHE A 73 2.93 3.50 -0.35
N GLY A 74 4.16 2.99 -0.50
CA GLY A 74 5.41 3.68 -0.17
C GLY A 74 5.56 5.10 -0.76
N CYS A 75 4.95 5.32 -1.92
CA CYS A 75 5.01 6.57 -2.66
C CYS A 75 3.86 7.52 -2.33
N ASN A 76 2.86 7.08 -1.57
CA ASN A 76 1.69 7.88 -1.27
C ASN A 76 2.08 9.07 -0.37
N PRO A 77 1.72 10.32 -0.72
CA PRO A 77 2.13 11.51 0.04
C PRO A 77 1.55 11.59 1.46
N ILE A 78 0.55 10.78 1.80
CA ILE A 78 -0.05 10.74 3.14
C ILE A 78 0.13 9.37 3.80
N GLN A 79 1.12 8.58 3.37
CA GLN A 79 1.31 7.24 3.96
C GLN A 79 1.55 7.31 5.47
N GLY A 80 2.19 8.38 5.95
CA GLY A 80 2.53 8.58 7.35
C GLY A 80 1.31 8.47 8.25
N ASP A 81 0.17 9.02 7.81
CA ASP A 81 -1.09 9.01 8.57
C ASP A 81 -1.58 7.57 8.86
N PHE A 82 -1.20 6.62 8.01
CA PHE A 82 -1.63 5.23 8.09
C PHE A 82 -0.52 4.27 8.56
N THR A 83 0.66 4.82 8.88
CA THR A 83 1.85 4.06 9.27
C THR A 83 2.23 4.36 10.72
N ASP A 84 2.28 3.31 11.53
CA ASP A 84 2.92 3.33 12.85
C ASP A 84 4.33 2.78 12.69
N GLU A 85 5.31 3.67 12.63
CA GLU A 85 6.72 3.27 12.43
C GLU A 85 7.34 2.60 13.66
N GLU A 86 6.86 2.91 14.86
CA GLU A 86 7.37 2.35 16.11
C GLU A 86 6.98 0.88 16.21
N ASN A 87 5.70 0.58 15.96
CA ASN A 87 5.16 -0.77 16.02
C ASN A 87 5.24 -1.52 14.68
N LYS A 88 5.74 -0.87 13.62
CA LYS A 88 5.81 -1.41 12.26
C LYS A 88 4.43 -1.89 11.76
N ILE A 89 3.43 -1.03 11.84
CA ILE A 89 2.05 -1.34 11.42
C ILE A 89 1.61 -0.40 10.29
N ILE A 90 1.01 -0.97 9.25
CA ILE A 90 0.25 -0.23 8.24
C ILE A 90 -1.24 -0.56 8.42
N ARG A 91 -2.07 0.48 8.51
CA ARG A 91 -3.52 0.33 8.63
C ARG A 91 -4.16 0.52 7.25
N ILE A 92 -4.90 -0.48 6.78
CA ILE A 92 -5.70 -0.39 5.56
C ILE A 92 -7.19 -0.51 5.89
N CYS A 93 -8.05 0.22 5.18
CA CYS A 93 -9.48 0.17 5.46
C CYS A 93 -10.08 -1.16 4.99
N GLU A 94 -11.06 -1.68 5.73
CA GLU A 94 -11.80 -2.88 5.31
C GLU A 94 -12.43 -2.71 3.92
N SER A 95 -12.93 -1.51 3.62
CA SER A 95 -13.47 -1.17 2.30
C SER A 95 -12.42 -1.26 1.17
N TYR A 96 -11.18 -0.88 1.45
CA TYR A 96 -10.06 -1.05 0.53
C TYR A 96 -9.72 -2.53 0.34
N ALA A 97 -9.55 -3.25 1.45
CA ALA A 97 -9.26 -4.69 1.43
C ALA A 97 -10.32 -5.49 0.67
N LYS A 98 -11.61 -5.12 0.80
CA LYS A 98 -12.71 -5.76 0.06
C LYS A 98 -12.62 -5.53 -1.44
N ARG A 99 -12.32 -4.31 -1.87
CA ARG A 99 -12.14 -4.00 -3.30
C ARG A 99 -10.90 -4.67 -3.89
N PHE A 100 -9.84 -4.79 -3.10
CA PHE A 100 -8.64 -5.53 -3.47
C PHE A 100 -8.92 -7.04 -3.61
N TRP A 101 -9.54 -7.63 -2.59
CA TRP A 101 -9.65 -9.07 -2.44
C TRP A 101 -10.91 -9.60 -3.11
N ASN A 102 -12.06 -9.29 -2.53
CA ASN A 102 -13.45 -9.47 -2.94
C ASN A 102 -14.31 -9.01 -1.73
N ASP A 103 -15.62 -8.86 -1.87
CA ASP A 103 -16.50 -8.39 -0.78
C ASP A 103 -16.44 -9.24 0.51
N ASP A 104 -16.11 -10.54 0.40
CA ASP A 104 -15.92 -11.43 1.54
C ASP A 104 -14.43 -11.69 1.80
N LEU A 105 -13.89 -11.04 2.85
CA LEU A 105 -12.48 -11.16 3.24
C LEU A 105 -12.12 -12.52 3.83
N LEU A 106 -13.09 -13.33 4.24
CA LEU A 106 -12.87 -14.64 4.88
C LEU A 106 -12.83 -15.79 3.88
N MET A 107 -13.08 -15.51 2.60
CA MET A 107 -13.12 -16.50 1.54
C MET A 107 -11.93 -16.31 0.57
N PRO A 108 -11.50 -17.36 -0.14
CA PRO A 108 -10.49 -17.22 -1.19
C PRO A 108 -10.98 -16.30 -2.31
N THR A 109 -10.11 -15.43 -2.82
CA THR A 109 -10.41 -14.61 -4.00
C THR A 109 -10.09 -15.38 -5.28
N LYS A 110 -10.90 -15.16 -6.32
CA LYS A 110 -10.60 -15.59 -7.70
C LYS A 110 -10.12 -14.44 -8.59
N ASN A 111 -10.03 -13.21 -8.06
CA ASN A 111 -9.73 -12.02 -8.86
C ASN A 111 -8.39 -12.15 -9.60
N PHE A 112 -7.43 -12.83 -8.99
CA PHE A 112 -6.07 -12.97 -9.50
C PHE A 112 -5.81 -14.31 -10.22
N ASP A 113 -6.76 -15.26 -10.20
CA ASP A 113 -6.52 -16.64 -10.66
C ASP A 113 -6.13 -16.75 -12.14
N ASN A 114 -6.75 -15.92 -12.99
CA ASN A 114 -6.47 -15.92 -14.43
C ASN A 114 -5.02 -15.49 -14.75
N CYS A 115 -4.39 -14.78 -13.83
CA CYS A 115 -3.06 -14.24 -13.98
C CYS A 115 -2.01 -15.04 -13.21
N GLY A 116 -2.42 -15.72 -12.14
CA GLY A 116 -1.51 -16.27 -11.15
C GLY A 116 -0.71 -15.16 -10.45
N ILE A 117 0.06 -15.54 -9.44
CA ILE A 117 1.01 -14.65 -8.77
C ILE A 117 2.34 -15.38 -8.61
N THR A 118 3.45 -14.73 -8.93
CA THR A 118 4.79 -15.27 -8.66
C THR A 118 5.31 -14.77 -7.33
N THR A 119 5.76 -15.69 -6.47
CA THR A 119 6.08 -15.42 -5.07
C THR A 119 7.45 -14.73 -4.90
N PHE A 120 7.52 -13.42 -5.11
CA PHE A 120 8.78 -12.65 -4.98
C PHE A 120 9.32 -12.60 -3.54
N TRP A 121 8.45 -12.80 -2.54
CA TRP A 121 8.78 -12.79 -1.10
C TRP A 121 9.34 -14.12 -0.59
N ARG A 122 9.37 -15.17 -1.43
CA ARG A 122 9.90 -16.50 -1.08
C ARG A 122 11.30 -16.68 -1.66
N GLU A 123 12.10 -17.55 -1.02
CA GLU A 123 13.44 -17.89 -1.52
C GLU A 123 13.39 -18.53 -2.91
N GLU A 124 12.39 -19.39 -3.14
CA GLU A 124 12.09 -19.98 -4.45
C GLU A 124 10.88 -19.27 -5.07
N GLN A 125 11.09 -18.69 -6.25
CA GLN A 125 10.00 -18.06 -7.00
C GLN A 125 9.18 -19.12 -7.71
N ILE A 126 7.93 -19.28 -7.27
CA ILE A 126 6.95 -20.15 -7.90
C ILE A 126 5.72 -19.34 -8.30
N THR A 127 5.09 -19.73 -9.40
CA THR A 127 3.79 -19.16 -9.79
C THR A 127 2.67 -19.98 -9.15
N ILE A 128 1.85 -19.32 -8.35
CA ILE A 128 0.72 -19.89 -7.61
C ILE A 128 -0.62 -19.38 -8.17
N VAL A 129 -1.68 -20.13 -7.88
CA VAL A 129 -3.06 -19.70 -8.09
C VAL A 129 -3.59 -19.15 -6.75
N PRO A 130 -3.86 -17.84 -6.64
CA PRO A 130 -4.21 -17.20 -5.36
C PRO A 130 -5.37 -17.84 -4.60
N SER A 131 -6.44 -18.27 -5.28
CA SER A 131 -7.56 -18.96 -4.62
C SER A 131 -7.21 -20.32 -4.01
N SER A 132 -6.13 -20.95 -4.46
CA SER A 132 -5.64 -22.23 -3.96
C SER A 132 -4.57 -22.07 -2.88
N GLU A 133 -3.87 -20.93 -2.88
CA GLU A 133 -2.82 -20.62 -1.90
C GLU A 133 -3.41 -20.05 -0.61
N TRP A 134 -4.25 -19.02 -0.71
CA TRP A 134 -4.73 -18.26 0.44
C TRP A 134 -6.21 -18.52 0.69
N ALA A 135 -6.53 -18.92 1.92
CA ALA A 135 -7.89 -19.16 2.35
C ALA A 135 -8.71 -17.86 2.51
N ASN A 136 -8.05 -16.73 2.70
CA ASN A 136 -8.68 -15.44 3.00
C ASN A 136 -7.71 -14.26 2.76
N ALA A 137 -8.24 -13.04 2.78
CA ALA A 137 -7.47 -11.81 2.55
C ALA A 137 -6.37 -11.59 3.60
N TYR A 138 -6.62 -12.00 4.85
CA TYR A 138 -5.67 -11.79 5.95
C TYR A 138 -4.37 -12.58 5.74
N GLN A 139 -4.46 -13.79 5.19
CA GLN A 139 -3.27 -14.56 4.82
C GLN A 139 -2.47 -13.90 3.70
N PHE A 140 -3.16 -13.34 2.70
CA PHE A 140 -2.50 -12.57 1.65
C PHE A 140 -1.75 -11.36 2.21
N PHE A 141 -2.41 -10.49 2.97
CA PHE A 141 -1.79 -9.30 3.54
C PHE A 141 -0.75 -9.61 4.63
N TRP A 142 -0.78 -10.83 5.18
CA TRP A 142 0.27 -11.33 6.06
C TRP A 142 1.56 -11.63 5.29
N GLU A 143 1.48 -12.26 4.12
CA GLU A 143 2.66 -12.66 3.34
C GLU A 143 3.14 -11.60 2.36
N VAL A 144 2.21 -10.95 1.65
CA VAL A 144 2.52 -10.01 0.57
C VAL A 144 2.47 -8.61 1.14
N LYS A 145 3.64 -7.97 1.27
CA LYS A 145 3.81 -6.60 1.78
C LYS A 145 4.05 -5.62 0.63
N PRO A 146 3.77 -4.32 0.82
CA PRO A 146 4.26 -3.31 -0.08
C PRO A 146 5.80 -3.35 -0.08
N PRO A 147 6.44 -3.13 -1.24
CA PRO A 147 7.89 -3.00 -1.29
C PRO A 147 8.39 -1.94 -0.30
N PHE A 148 9.52 -2.22 0.36
CA PHE A 148 10.13 -1.41 1.44
C PHE A 148 9.42 -1.46 2.80
N PHE A 149 8.35 -2.25 2.94
CA PHE A 149 7.61 -2.46 4.18
C PHE A 149 7.52 -3.94 4.54
N GLU A 150 8.52 -4.73 4.14
CA GLU A 150 8.56 -6.17 4.35
C GLU A 150 8.53 -6.55 5.84
N ASP A 151 9.05 -5.68 6.72
CA ASP A 151 9.03 -5.85 8.17
C ASP A 151 7.75 -5.33 8.84
N TYR A 152 6.79 -4.78 8.08
CA TYR A 152 5.54 -4.22 8.61
C TYR A 152 4.40 -5.24 8.63
N SER A 153 3.58 -5.16 9.67
CA SER A 153 2.30 -5.85 9.76
C SER A 153 1.18 -5.04 9.13
N ILE A 154 0.28 -5.69 8.40
CA ILE A 154 -0.88 -5.04 7.78
C ILE A 154 -2.12 -5.30 8.64
N TYR A 155 -2.78 -4.24 9.09
CA TYR A 155 -3.98 -4.31 9.91
C TYR A 155 -5.17 -3.81 9.09
N ILE A 156 -6.16 -4.68 8.91
CA ILE A 156 -7.44 -4.30 8.31
C ILE A 156 -8.31 -3.67 9.38
N VAL A 157 -8.62 -2.39 9.20
CA VAL A 157 -9.41 -1.61 10.15
C VAL A 157 -10.82 -1.46 9.63
N ASN A 158 -11.79 -1.90 10.44
CA ASN A 158 -13.19 -1.59 10.24
C ASN A 158 -13.45 -0.17 10.79
N SER A 159 -13.33 0.81 9.91
CA SER A 159 -13.66 2.20 10.19
C SER A 159 -14.63 2.70 9.14
N GLU A 160 -15.62 3.49 9.57
CA GLU A 160 -16.48 4.26 8.67
C GLU A 160 -15.79 5.53 8.15
N SER A 161 -14.64 5.93 8.75
CA SER A 161 -13.83 7.06 8.30
C SER A 161 -12.48 6.61 7.70
N ASP A 162 -12.20 7.10 6.50
CA ASP A 162 -10.91 6.95 5.80
C ASP A 162 -9.77 7.76 6.45
N GLU A 163 -10.03 8.42 7.58
CA GLU A 163 -9.05 9.20 8.34
C GLU A 163 -8.11 8.33 9.20
N THR A 164 -8.50 7.07 9.45
CA THR A 164 -7.78 6.18 10.37
C THR A 164 -7.05 5.03 9.68
N CYS A 165 -7.29 4.86 8.38
CA CYS A 165 -6.78 3.74 7.59
C CYS A 165 -6.64 4.14 6.12
N TYR A 166 -5.74 3.45 5.44
CA TYR A 166 -5.45 3.72 4.04
C TYR A 166 -6.56 3.24 3.10
N ASN A 167 -6.90 4.08 2.11
CA ASN A 167 -7.81 3.76 1.04
C ASN A 167 -7.37 4.38 -0.30
N ILE A 168 -7.78 3.77 -1.42
CA ILE A 168 -7.51 4.35 -2.74
C ILE A 168 -8.27 5.67 -2.84
N GLY A 169 -7.58 6.75 -3.16
CA GLY A 169 -8.18 8.08 -3.28
C GLY A 169 -8.24 8.91 -1.99
N SER A 170 -7.67 8.47 -0.86
CA SER A 170 -7.54 9.31 0.34
C SER A 170 -6.80 10.64 0.09
N VAL A 171 -6.06 10.75 -1.03
CA VAL A 171 -5.45 12.00 -1.52
C VAL A 171 -6.50 13.07 -1.93
N LEU A 172 -7.73 12.68 -2.29
CA LEU A 172 -8.75 13.62 -2.81
C LEU A 172 -9.50 14.41 -1.72
N LEU A 173 -9.50 13.97 -0.46
CA LEU A 173 -10.33 14.59 0.58
C LEU A 173 -9.65 15.78 1.28
N ILE A 174 -8.32 15.78 1.40
CA ILE A 174 -7.59 16.84 2.13
C ILE A 174 -7.54 18.15 1.32
N ALA A 175 -7.70 18.08 -0.01
CA ALA A 175 -7.78 19.26 -0.87
C ALA A 175 -9.07 20.09 -0.66
N SER A 176 -10.11 19.53 -0.01
CA SER A 176 -11.40 20.22 0.16
C SER A 176 -11.52 21.06 1.44
N LEU A 177 -10.55 20.99 2.37
CA LEU A 177 -10.57 21.73 3.63
C LEU A 177 -9.83 23.08 3.60
N ILE A 178 -9.17 23.42 2.48
CA ILE A 178 -8.43 24.69 2.33
C ILE A 178 -9.26 25.80 1.65
N LEU A 179 -10.48 25.50 1.17
CA LEU A 179 -11.34 26.47 0.45
C LEU A 179 -12.44 27.14 1.29
N THR A 180 -12.42 27.00 2.62
CA THR A 180 -13.29 27.78 3.52
C THR A 180 -12.47 28.63 4.48
N ILE A 181 -11.89 29.71 3.98
CA ILE A 181 -11.64 30.96 4.71
C ILE A 181 -12.05 32.12 3.79
#